data_AF-A0A7T3G0X6-F1
#
_entry.id   AF-A0A7T3G0X6-F1
#
_cell.length_a   1.000
_cell.length_b   1.000
_cell.length_c   1.000
_cell.angle_alpha   90.00
_cell.angle_beta   90.00
_cell.angle_gamma   90.00
#
_symmetry.space_group_name_H-M   'P 1'
#
loop_
_entity.id
_entity.type
_entity.pdbx_description
1 polymer ?
#
loop_
_entity_poly.entity_id
_entity_poly.type
_entity_poly.pdbx_seq_one_letter_code
_entity_poly.pdbx_strand_id
1 'polypeptide(L)'
;MHRTDHADGGDGGARDRGTGGTAPVARAAPTGLSVDGTTAVTATLSWPTAAPARIDHYDVYADGNERAEAEPARTRVTLVDLAPATTHSVDAVEQHD
;
A
#
# COMPACT_ATOMS: atom_id res chain seq x y z
N MET A 1 37.94 28.88 28.89
CA MET A 1 37.51 28.05 30.03
C MET A 1 36.47 28.83 30.82
N HIS A 2 35.19 28.63 30.52
CA HIS A 2 34.14 28.59 31.54
C HIS A 2 32.93 27.89 30.94
N ARG A 3 32.64 26.73 31.52
CA ARG A 3 31.53 25.84 31.27
C ARG A 3 30.37 26.40 32.10
N THR A 4 29.29 26.85 31.49
CA THR A 4 28.07 27.18 32.22
C THR A 4 27.23 25.91 32.27
N ASP A 5 27.37 25.22 33.38
CA ASP A 5 26.44 24.20 33.86
C ASP A 5 25.10 24.90 34.17
N HIS A 6 24.01 24.40 33.60
CA HIS A 6 22.66 24.74 34.00
C HIS A 6 21.94 23.42 34.28
N ALA A 7 21.93 23.04 35.55
CA ALA A 7 21.22 21.89 36.04
C ALA A 7 19.85 22.28 36.63
N ASP A 8 18.91 21.37 36.39
CA ASP A 8 17.77 20.98 37.23
C ASP A 8 16.41 21.68 37.04
N GLY A 9 15.45 20.86 36.61
CA GLY A 9 14.21 20.71 37.39
C GLY A 9 12.90 21.05 36.68
N GLY A 10 12.07 20.03 36.44
CA GLY A 10 10.63 20.16 36.63
C GLY A 10 9.72 20.05 35.40
N ASP A 11 9.36 18.80 35.09
CA ASP A 11 8.01 18.29 34.77
C ASP A 11 6.94 19.26 34.22
N GLY A 12 6.31 18.85 33.12
CA GLY A 12 4.97 19.34 32.77
C GLY A 12 4.84 19.90 31.36
N GLY A 13 4.41 19.03 30.45
CA GLY A 13 3.80 19.46 29.20
C GLY A 13 4.21 18.57 28.06
N ALA A 14 3.39 17.55 27.79
CA ALA A 14 3.28 16.95 26.48
C ALA A 14 3.08 18.08 25.46
N ARG A 15 4.16 18.52 24.83
CA ARG A 15 4.10 19.37 23.64
C ARG A 15 4.17 18.43 22.46
N ASP A 16 3.06 17.72 22.30
CA ASP A 16 2.59 17.23 21.02
C ASP A 16 2.53 18.45 20.09
N ARG A 17 3.63 18.71 19.39
CA ARG A 17 3.70 19.77 18.41
C ARG A 17 4.78 19.45 17.40
N GLY A 18 4.35 18.92 16.28
CA GLY A 18 5.00 19.20 15.01
C GLY A 18 5.65 18.05 14.27
N THR A 19 5.10 16.83 14.30
CA THR A 19 5.19 16.00 13.10
C THR A 19 4.18 16.53 12.10
N GLY A 20 4.58 17.57 11.36
CA GLY A 20 4.07 17.82 10.01
C GLY A 20 4.53 16.70 9.07
N GLY A 21 4.30 15.46 9.49
CA GLY A 21 4.30 14.34 8.58
C GLY A 21 3.03 14.52 7.79
N THR A 22 3.16 14.94 6.54
CA THR A 22 2.32 14.31 5.53
C THR A 22 2.46 12.83 5.83
N ALA A 23 1.48 12.24 6.53
CA ALA A 23 1.41 10.80 6.63
C ALA A 23 1.64 10.33 5.19
N PRO A 24 2.54 9.36 4.92
CA PRO A 24 2.59 8.81 3.59
C PRO A 24 1.13 8.53 3.26
N VAL A 25 0.61 9.11 2.16
CA VAL A 25 -0.69 8.71 1.66
C VAL A 25 -0.55 7.21 1.55
N ALA A 26 -1.12 6.52 2.53
CA ALA A 26 -0.96 5.08 2.62
C ALA A 26 -1.74 4.66 1.41
N ARG A 27 -1.03 4.38 0.31
CA ARG A 27 -1.62 3.98 -0.96
C ARG A 27 -2.59 2.90 -0.58
N ALA A 28 -3.87 3.23 -0.60
CA ALA A 28 -4.82 2.35 0.05
C ALA A 28 -4.94 1.20 -0.92
N ALA A 29 -4.42 0.04 -0.54
CA ALA A 29 -4.76 -1.17 -1.27
C ALA A 29 -6.29 -1.19 -1.34
N PRO A 30 -6.89 -1.41 -2.52
CA PRO A 30 -8.33 -1.32 -2.67
C PRO A 30 -8.95 -2.28 -1.66
N THR A 31 -9.75 -1.73 -0.74
CA THR A 31 -10.37 -2.51 0.32
C THR A 31 -11.33 -3.51 -0.31
N GLY A 32 -11.11 -4.81 -0.10
CA GLY A 32 -11.91 -5.86 -0.73
C GLY A 32 -11.28 -6.52 -1.94
N LEU A 33 -9.95 -6.47 -2.08
CA LEU A 33 -9.22 -7.36 -2.99
C LEU A 33 -9.65 -8.81 -2.76
N SER A 34 -10.18 -9.41 -3.82
CA SER A 34 -10.66 -10.79 -3.85
C SER A 34 -9.90 -11.55 -4.92
N VAL A 35 -9.39 -12.72 -4.58
CA VAL A 35 -8.79 -13.63 -5.55
C VAL A 35 -9.84 -14.66 -5.95
N ASP A 36 -10.24 -14.63 -7.21
CA ASP A 36 -11.19 -15.54 -7.85
C ASP A 36 -10.47 -16.41 -8.89
N GLY A 37 -10.98 -17.60 -9.19
CA GLY A 37 -10.46 -18.44 -10.28
C GLY A 37 -8.96 -18.74 -10.20
N THR A 38 -8.48 -19.23 -9.06
CA THR A 38 -7.10 -19.72 -8.91
C THR A 38 -6.93 -21.09 -9.57
N THR A 39 -5.97 -21.22 -10.46
CA THR A 39 -5.48 -22.50 -10.98
C THR A 39 -4.07 -22.78 -10.45
N ALA A 40 -3.45 -23.87 -10.91
CA ALA A 40 -2.08 -24.18 -10.55
C ALA A 40 -1.07 -23.10 -11.01
N VAL A 41 -1.37 -22.31 -12.05
CA VAL A 41 -0.42 -21.34 -12.61
C VAL A 41 -1.04 -19.97 -12.92
N THR A 42 -2.32 -19.79 -12.59
CA THR A 42 -3.04 -18.53 -12.81
C THR A 42 -3.89 -18.15 -11.60
N ALA A 43 -4.13 -16.87 -11.42
CA ALA A 43 -5.06 -16.36 -10.42
C ALA A 43 -5.76 -15.12 -10.97
N THR A 44 -7.08 -15.01 -10.78
CA THR A 44 -7.80 -13.79 -11.16
C THR A 44 -8.01 -12.95 -9.93
N LEU A 45 -7.59 -11.70 -9.96
CA LEU A 45 -7.83 -10.75 -8.89
C LEU A 45 -8.94 -9.82 -9.32
N SER A 46 -9.84 -9.54 -8.39
CA SER A 46 -10.92 -8.59 -8.57
C SER A 46 -11.01 -7.74 -7.32
N TRP A 47 -11.08 -6.43 -7.48
CA TRP A 47 -11.26 -5.49 -6.38
C TRP A 47 -12.39 -4.52 -6.73
N PRO A 48 -13.01 -3.86 -5.73
CA PRO A 48 -13.89 -2.74 -6.02
C PRO A 48 -13.05 -1.54 -6.48
N THR A 49 -13.62 -0.75 -7.39
CA THR A 49 -13.04 0.56 -7.74
C THR A 49 -13.00 1.39 -6.47
N ALA A 50 -11.84 1.98 -6.15
CA ALA A 50 -11.81 3.00 -5.12
C ALA A 50 -12.71 4.19 -5.53
N ALA A 51 -13.24 4.90 -4.52
CA ALA A 51 -14.10 6.06 -4.68
C ALA A 51 -13.41 7.15 -5.56
N PRO A 52 -14.07 8.24 -6.00
CA PRO A 52 -13.60 9.10 -7.09
C PRO A 52 -12.42 10.01 -6.69
N ALA A 53 -11.35 9.44 -6.17
CA ALA A 53 -10.03 10.00 -6.23
C ALA A 53 -9.50 9.86 -7.66
N ARG A 54 -8.61 10.76 -8.08
CA ARG A 54 -7.95 10.68 -9.39
C ARG A 54 -6.98 9.51 -9.37
N ILE A 55 -7.49 8.33 -9.70
CA ILE A 55 -6.67 7.13 -9.89
C ILE A 55 -6.17 7.16 -11.32
N ASP A 56 -4.86 7.06 -11.49
CA ASP A 56 -4.23 6.98 -12.81
C ASP A 56 -4.18 5.54 -13.31
N HIS A 57 -3.89 4.59 -12.42
CA HIS A 57 -3.89 3.15 -12.66
C HIS A 57 -3.79 2.38 -11.32
N TYR A 58 -3.86 1.06 -11.40
CA TYR A 58 -3.60 0.13 -10.31
C TYR A 58 -2.40 -0.75 -10.64
N ASP A 59 -1.44 -0.83 -9.73
CA ASP A 59 -0.34 -1.77 -9.81
C ASP A 59 -0.71 -3.06 -9.09
N VAL A 60 -0.52 -4.19 -9.75
CA VAL A 60 -0.77 -5.51 -9.18
C VAL A 60 0.56 -6.21 -8.94
N TYR A 61 0.78 -6.58 -7.69
CA TYR A 61 1.96 -7.28 -7.22
C TYR A 61 1.62 -8.73 -6.88
N ALA A 62 2.56 -9.63 -7.16
CA ALA A 62 2.60 -10.98 -6.62
C ALA A 62 3.98 -11.25 -6.02
N ASP A 63 4.00 -11.70 -4.77
CA ASP A 63 5.21 -11.88 -3.95
C ASP A 63 6.10 -10.63 -3.90
N GLY A 64 5.48 -9.45 -3.91
CA GLY A 64 6.16 -8.16 -3.94
C GLY A 64 6.79 -7.78 -5.28
N ASN A 65 6.59 -8.57 -6.34
CA ASN A 65 6.99 -8.24 -7.71
C ASN A 65 5.79 -7.73 -8.49
N GLU A 66 5.95 -6.63 -9.22
CA GLU A 66 4.91 -6.14 -10.12
C GLU A 66 4.68 -7.18 -11.23
N ARG A 67 3.41 -7.50 -11.47
CA ARG A 67 3.00 -8.50 -12.46
C ARG A 67 2.18 -7.89 -13.58
N ALA A 68 1.42 -6.85 -13.26
CA ALA A 68 0.54 -6.20 -14.20
C ALA A 68 0.14 -4.81 -13.69
N GLU A 69 -0.13 -3.92 -14.64
CA GLU A 69 -0.81 -2.65 -14.41
C GLU A 69 -2.24 -2.76 -14.94
N ALA A 70 -3.19 -2.16 -14.23
CA ALA A 70 -4.58 -2.09 -14.62
C ALA A 70 -5.02 -0.63 -14.73
N GLU A 71 -5.74 -0.32 -15.80
CA GLU A 71 -6.39 0.98 -15.98
C GLU A 71 -7.34 1.30 -14.80
N PRO A 72 -7.61 2.57 -14.49
CA PRO A 72 -8.39 2.95 -13.31
C PRO A 72 -9.86 2.49 -13.41
N ALA A 73 -10.37 2.30 -14.63
CA ALA A 73 -11.69 1.71 -14.90
C ALA A 73 -11.68 0.17 -14.80
N ARG A 74 -10.52 -0.46 -14.75
CA ARG A 74 -10.33 -1.91 -14.74
C ARG A 74 -9.97 -2.38 -13.34
N THR A 75 -10.89 -3.09 -12.71
CA THR A 75 -10.70 -3.62 -11.36
C THR A 75 -10.55 -5.13 -11.31
N ARG A 76 -10.14 -5.71 -12.45
CA ARG A 76 -9.91 -7.15 -12.61
C ARG A 76 -8.68 -7.41 -13.46
N VAL A 77 -7.79 -8.26 -12.93
CA VAL A 77 -6.56 -8.70 -13.59
C VAL A 77 -6.40 -10.20 -13.44
N THR A 78 -5.86 -10.84 -14.47
CA THR A 78 -5.48 -12.25 -14.40
C THR A 78 -3.96 -12.34 -14.36
N LEU A 79 -3.45 -12.85 -13.24
CA LEU A 79 -2.06 -13.24 -13.10
C LEU A 79 -1.85 -14.58 -13.80
N VAL A 80 -0.73 -14.66 -14.51
CA VAL A 80 -0.24 -15.88 -15.19
C VAL A 80 1.19 -16.17 -14.75
N ASP A 81 1.69 -17.34 -15.11
CA ASP A 81 3.05 -17.81 -14.78
C ASP A 81 3.32 -17.79 -13.26
N LEU A 82 2.32 -18.18 -12.47
CA LEU A 82 2.46 -18.43 -11.03
C LEU A 82 3.05 -19.82 -10.79
N ALA A 83 3.78 -19.98 -9.69
CA ALA A 83 4.39 -21.24 -9.32
C ALA A 83 3.33 -22.19 -8.73
N PRO A 84 3.16 -23.41 -9.29
CA PRO A 84 2.19 -24.35 -8.77
C PRO A 84 2.55 -24.81 -7.37
N ALA A 85 1.51 -25.12 -6.59
CA ALA A 85 1.62 -25.59 -5.20
C ALA A 85 2.40 -24.63 -4.27
N THR A 86 2.49 -23.35 -4.63
CA THR A 86 3.14 -22.30 -3.81
C THR A 86 2.08 -21.30 -3.35
N THR A 87 2.19 -20.83 -2.11
CA THR A 87 1.37 -19.71 -1.63
C THR A 87 1.97 -18.42 -2.15
N HIS A 88 1.19 -17.68 -2.93
CA HIS A 88 1.56 -16.37 -3.45
C HIS A 88 0.84 -15.28 -2.66
N SER A 89 1.58 -14.27 -2.20
CA SER A 89 0.97 -13.05 -1.67
C SER A 89 0.63 -12.13 -2.82
N VAL A 90 -0.57 -11.58 -2.84
CA VAL A 90 -0.97 -10.65 -3.90
C VAL A 90 -1.51 -9.36 -3.32
N ASP A 91 -1.12 -8.26 -3.95
CA ASP A 91 -1.47 -6.91 -3.55
C ASP A 91 -1.87 -6.12 -4.78
N ALA A 92 -2.91 -5.31 -4.65
CA ALA A 92 -3.25 -4.28 -5.62
C ALA A 92 -3.01 -2.94 -4.96
N VAL A 93 -2.40 -2.01 -5.66
CA VAL A 93 -2.06 -0.69 -5.13
C VAL A 93 -2.60 0.35 -6.10
N GLU A 94 -3.44 1.25 -5.62
CA GLU A 94 -3.88 2.39 -6.42
C GLU A 94 -2.77 3.43 -6.54
N GLN A 95 -2.57 3.94 -7.75
CA GLN A 95 -1.57 4.95 -8.07
C GLN A 95 -2.27 6.24 -8.51
N HIS A 96 -1.74 7.36 -8.05
CA HIS A 96 -2.24 8.72 -8.28
C HIS A 96 -1.06 9.57 -8.78
N ASP A 97 -1.29 10.46 -9.74
CA ASP A 97 -0.38 11.51 -10.23
C ASP A 97 -0.18 12.66 -9.23
#